data_AF-A0A916MFW9-F1
#
_entry.id   AF-A0A916MFW9-F1
#
_cell.length_a   1.000
_cell.length_b   1.000
_cell.length_c   1.000
_cell.angle_alpha   90.00
_cell.angle_beta   90.00
_cell.angle_gamma   90.00
#
_symmetry.space_group_name_H-M   'P 1'
#
loop_
_entity.id
_entity.type
_entity.pdbx_description
1 polymer ?
#
loop_
_entity_poly.entity_id
_entity_poly.type
_entity_poly.pdbx_seq_one_letter_code
_entity_poly.pdbx_strand_id
1 'polypeptide(L)' 'MAELSTIARPYAEALFAAVRDDSQGLESWSALLSEMAQVAGLHDVREALNDPRLNNGQRLELFTGLVKSQVTEKARNF' A
#
# COMPACT_ATOMS: atom_id res chain seq x y z
N MET A 1 -11.45 -18.68 -10.12
CA MET A 1 -11.15 -17.96 -8.86
C MET A 1 -9.67 -17.66 -8.91
N ALA A 2 -9.27 -16.41 -9.18
CA ALA A 2 -7.86 -16.05 -9.11
C ALA A 2 -7.54 -15.80 -7.63
N GLU A 3 -6.64 -16.59 -7.05
CA GLU A 3 -6.13 -16.34 -5.71
C GLU A 3 -5.59 -14.89 -5.66
N LEU A 4 -6.00 -14.09 -4.67
CA LEU A 4 -5.54 -12.69 -4.51
C LEU A 4 -4.00 -12.59 -4.51
N SER A 5 -3.32 -13.64 -4.03
CA SER A 5 -1.86 -13.76 -4.11
C SER A 5 -1.32 -13.74 -5.55
N THR A 6 -2.06 -14.25 -6.53
CA THR A 6 -1.60 -14.34 -7.92
C THR A 6 -1.64 -12.98 -8.63
N ILE A 7 -2.58 -12.10 -8.25
CA ILE A 7 -2.72 -10.76 -8.84
C ILE A 7 -1.77 -9.76 -8.16
N ALA A 8 -1.59 -9.85 -6.83
CA ALA A 8 -0.73 -8.92 -6.09
C ALA A 8 0.78 -9.25 -6.20
N ARG A 9 1.14 -10.51 -6.46
CA ARG A 9 2.54 -10.96 -6.48
C ARG A 9 3.43 -10.23 -7.49
N PRO A 10 3.03 -9.98 -8.75
CA PRO A 10 3.84 -9.24 -9.70
C PRO A 10 4.23 -7.83 -9.21
N TYR A 11 3.33 -7.14 -8.49
CA TYR A 11 3.61 -5.83 -7.92
C TYR A 11 4.63 -5.91 -6.77
N ALA A 12 4.48 -6.90 -5.88
CA ALA A 12 5.45 -7.13 -4.81
C ALA A 12 6.85 -7.47 -5.34
N GLU A 13 6.93 -8.32 -6.37
CA GLU A 13 8.19 -8.66 -7.04
C GLU A 13 8.82 -7.45 -7.73
N ALA A 14 8.02 -6.61 -8.40
CA ALA A 14 8.50 -5.40 -9.05
C ALA A 14 9.07 -4.40 -8.04
N LEU A 15 8.38 -4.19 -6.92
CA LEU A 15 8.89 -3.32 -5.85
C LEU A 15 10.18 -3.86 -5.26
N PHE A 16 10.21 -5.14 -4.88
CA PHE A 16 11.40 -5.76 -4.32
C PHE A 16 12.59 -5.65 -5.30
N ALA A 17 12.37 -5.92 -6.59
CA ALA A 17 13.41 -5.76 -7.60
C ALA A 17 13.90 -4.31 -7.75
N ALA A 18 13.02 -3.32 -7.53
CA ALA A 18 13.36 -1.89 -7.62
C ALA A 18 14.21 -1.38 -6.43
N VAL A 19 14.15 -2.05 -5.27
CA VAL A 19 14.83 -1.58 -4.04
C VAL A 19 15.84 -2.57 -3.45
N ARG A 20 16.00 -3.78 -4.00
CA ARG A 20 16.88 -4.82 -3.42
C ARG A 20 18.36 -4.44 -3.28
N ASP A 21 18.85 -3.54 -4.13
CA ASP A 21 20.25 -3.11 -4.14
C ASP A 21 20.50 -1.88 -3.23
N ASP A 22 19.44 -1.35 -2.61
CA ASP A 22 19.46 -0.24 -1.66
C ASP A 22 18.96 -0.75 -0.30
N SER A 23 19.88 -1.02 0.64
CA SER A 23 19.52 -1.59 1.95
C SER A 23 18.66 -0.64 2.79
N GLN A 24 18.86 0.68 2.70
CA GLN A 24 18.00 1.67 3.36
C GLN A 24 16.64 1.75 2.68
N GLY A 25 16.63 1.68 1.35
CA GLY A 25 15.40 1.56 0.56
C GLY A 25 14.57 0.35 0.98
N LEU A 26 15.19 -0.83 1.08
CA LEU A 26 14.51 -2.06 1.49
C LEU A 26 13.89 -1.94 2.89
N GLU A 27 14.64 -1.41 3.87
CA GLU A 27 14.18 -1.22 5.24
C GLU A 27 13.00 -0.24 5.31
N SER A 28 13.13 0.92 4.65
CA SER A 28 12.08 1.94 4.64
C SER A 28 10.78 1.47 3.97
N TRP A 29 10.87 0.75 2.85
CA TRP A 29 9.71 0.16 2.20
C TRP A 29 9.07 -0.96 3.02
N SER A 30 9.88 -1.79 3.67
CA SER A 30 9.37 -2.84 4.56
C SER A 30 8.56 -2.25 5.72
N ALA A 31 9.09 -1.19 6.35
CA ALA A 31 8.39 -0.47 7.43
C ALA A 31 7.08 0.17 6.93
N LEU A 32 7.13 0.86 5.79
CA LEU A 32 5.97 1.53 5.20
C LEU A 32 4.86 0.54 4.83
N LEU A 33 5.20 -0.56 4.13
CA LEU A 33 4.23 -1.60 3.76
C LEU A 33 3.63 -2.29 4.98
N SER A 34 4.43 -2.50 6.03
CA SER A 34 3.95 -3.07 7.28
C SER A 34 2.89 -2.15 7.92
N GLU A 35 3.13 -0.85 7.94
CA GLU A 35 2.16 0.13 8.42
C GLU A 35 0.89 0.17 7.55
N MET A 36 1.05 0.23 6.23
CA MET A 36 -0.08 0.19 5.29
C MET A 36 -0.93 -1.06 5.47
N ALA A 37 -0.31 -2.22 5.72
CA ALA A 37 -1.03 -3.46 6.01
C ALA A 37 -1.82 -3.39 7.32
N GLN A 38 -1.27 -2.75 8.37
CA GLN A 38 -2.02 -2.53 9.62
C GLN A 38 -3.24 -1.63 9.37
N VAL A 39 -3.07 -0.51 8.67
CA VAL A 39 -4.16 0.41 8.31
C VAL A 39 -5.23 -0.29 7.46
N ALA A 40 -4.82 -1.03 6.43
CA ALA A 40 -5.72 -1.80 5.56
C ALA A 40 -6.44 -2.94 6.30
N GLY A 41 -5.90 -3.41 7.43
CA GLY A 41 -6.53 -4.43 8.27
C GLY A 41 -7.71 -3.90 9.11
N LEU A 42 -7.79 -2.58 9.34
CA LEU A 42 -8.86 -1.97 10.12
C LEU A 42 -10.21 -2.15 9.42
N HIS A 43 -11.23 -2.51 10.20
CA HIS A 43 -12.58 -2.76 9.67
C HIS A 43 -13.14 -1.55 8.92
N ASP A 44 -13.14 -0.39 9.55
CA ASP A 44 -13.72 0.84 9.00
C ASP A 44 -12.99 1.30 7.73
N VAL A 45 -11.67 1.06 7.67
CA VAL A 45 -10.87 1.35 6.46
C VAL A 45 -11.28 0.42 5.33
N ARG A 46 -11.47 -0.88 5.59
CA ARG A 46 -11.95 -1.83 4.57
C ARG A 46 -13.34 -1.49 4.08
N GLU A 47 -14.25 -1.06 4.96
CA GLU A 47 -15.57 -0.59 4.55
C GLU A 47 -15.47 0.66 3.66
N ALA A 48 -14.68 1.66 4.07
CA ALA A 48 -14.48 2.87 3.28
C ALA A 48 -13.85 2.59 1.90
N LEU A 49 -12.85 1.72 1.82
CA LEU A 49 -12.18 1.37 0.55
C LEU A 49 -13.10 0.63 -0.43
N ASN A 50 -14.17 -0.01 0.06
CA ASN A 50 -15.18 -0.69 -0.75
C ASN A 50 -16.45 0.15 -0.99
N ASP A 51 -16.53 1.37 -0.44
CA ASP A 51 -17.71 2.23 -0.57
C ASP A 51 -17.82 2.82 -1.99
N PRO A 52 -18.87 2.48 -2.77
CA PRO A 52 -19.04 2.99 -4.14
C PRO A 52 -19.28 4.51 -4.21
N ARG A 53 -19.60 5.17 -3.09
CA ARG A 53 -19.77 6.63 -3.03
C ARG A 53 -18.42 7.37 -3.04
N LEU A 54 -17.34 6.69 -2.67
CA LEU A 54 -16.00 7.26 -2.68
C LEU A 54 -15.31 6.98 -4.02
N ASN A 55 -14.82 8.03 -4.66
CA ASN A 55 -13.97 7.88 -5.85
C ASN A 55 -12.53 7.47 -5.47
N ASN A 56 -11.74 7.08 -6.47
CA ASN A 56 -10.36 6.59 -6.25
C ASN A 56 -9.46 7.61 -5.55
N GLY A 57 -9.61 8.90 -5.84
CA GLY A 57 -8.84 9.97 -5.20
C GLY A 57 -9.18 10.09 -3.70
N GLN A 58 -10.47 10.07 -3.36
CA GLN A 58 -10.93 10.11 -1.97
C GLN A 58 -10.48 8.89 -1.18
N ARG A 59 -10.52 7.69 -1.79
CA ARG A 59 -10.02 6.46 -1.16
C ARG A 59 -8.51 6.54 -0.91
N LEU A 60 -7.76 7.06 -1.87
CA LEU A 60 -6.32 7.25 -1.74
C LEU A 60 -5.97 8.26 -0.64
N GLU A 61 -6.64 9.41 -0.59
CA GLU A 61 -6.45 10.42 0.44
C GLU A 61 -6.79 9.91 1.83
N LEU A 62 -7.92 9.20 1.98
CA LEU A 62 -8.32 8.57 3.24
C LEU A 62 -7.27 7.55 3.69
N PHE A 63 -6.85 6.66 2.79
CA PHE A 63 -5.91 5.59 3.14
C PHE A 63 -4.53 6.15 3.51
N THR A 64 -3.99 7.06 2.69
CA THR A 64 -2.67 7.66 2.91
C THR A 64 -2.66 8.60 4.11
N GLY A 65 -3.78 9.27 4.42
CA GLY A 65 -3.90 10.12 5.60
C GLY A 65 -3.93 9.36 6.94
N LEU A 66 -4.15 8.06 6.92
CA LEU A 66 -4.12 7.19 8.11
C LEU A 66 -2.74 6.57 8.36
N VAL A 67 -1.84 6.64 7.37
CA VAL A 67 -0.44 6.21 7.48
C VAL A 67 0.34 7.36 8.12
N LYS A 68 1.05 7.08 9.22
CA LYS A 68 1.85 8.07 9.96
C LYS A 68 3.18 8.34 9.29
N SER A 69 3.77 7.31 8.68
CA SER A 69 5.00 7.47 7.91
C SER A 69 4.78 8.33 6.68
N GLN A 70 5.81 9.05 6.27
CA GLN A 70 5.73 9.87 5.07
C GLN A 70 5.53 8.98 3.83
N VAL A 71 4.38 9.11 3.18
CA VAL A 71 4.12 8.48 1.89
C VAL A 71 4.77 9.33 0.80
N THR A 72 5.94 8.90 0.32
CA THR A 72 6.64 9.56 -0.78
C THR A 72 5.86 9.46 -2.10
N GLU A 73 6.20 10.28 -3.09
CA GLU A 73 5.60 10.20 -4.43
C GLU A 73 5.81 8.82 -5.07
N LYS A 74 6.98 8.20 -4.86
CA LYS A 74 7.25 6.82 -5.30
C LYS A 74 6.30 5.82 -4.65
N ALA A 75 6.02 5.97 -3.35
CA ALA A 75 5.08 5.12 -2.62
C ALA A 75 3.61 5.36 -3.02
N ARG A 76 3.27 6.59 -3.42
CA ARG A 76 1.93 6.93 -3.91
C ARG A 76 1.64 6.38 -5.30
N ASN A 77 2.70 6.17 -6.10
CA ASN A 77 2.62 5.68 -7.48
C ASN A 77 2.97 4.19 -7.63
N PHE A 78 3.26 3.51 -6.52
CA PHE A 78 3.39 2.05 -6.46
C PHE A 78 2.01 1.39 -6.43
#